data_AF-A0A3C2AL92-F1
#
_entry.id   AF-A0A3C2AL92-F1
#
_cell.length_a   1.000
_cell.length_b   1.000
_cell.length_c   1.000
_cell.angle_alpha   90.00
_cell.angle_beta   90.00
_cell.angle_gamma   90.00
#
_symmetry.space_group_name_H-M   'P 1'
#
loop_
_entity.id
_entity.type
_entity.pdbx_description
1 polymer ?
#
loop_
_entity_poly.entity_id
_entity_poly.type
_entity_poly.pdbx_seq_one_letter_code
_entity_poly.pdbx_strand_id
1 'polypeptide(L)' 'HLICQDCGKVFEFCDPRIQQIQNTAGEILDFNITNHSLNFYGSCKKLASGGKCDRTNQTN' A
#
# COMPACT_ATOMS: atom_id res chain seq x y z
N HIS A 1 -0.57 0.28 -2.30
CA HIS A 1 0.88 0.38 -2.00
C HIS A 1 1.10 0.57 -0.52
N LEU A 2 2.05 -0.17 0.06
CA LEU A 2 2.57 0.08 1.40
C LEU A 2 4.03 0.52 1.26
N ILE A 3 4.37 1.67 1.82
CA ILE A 3 5.67 2.31 1.69
C ILE A 3 6.32 2.33 3.07
N CYS A 4 7.48 1.69 3.18
CA CYS A 4 8.26 1.74 4.42
C CYS A 4 9.01 3.07 4.50
N GLN A 5 8.70 3.90 5.49
CA GLN A 5 9.34 5.22 5.66
C GLN A 5 10.83 5.12 6.03
N ASP A 6 11.26 3.97 6.54
CA ASP A 6 12.64 3.79 7.01
C ASP A 6 13.60 3.31 5.92
N CYS A 7 13.15 2.46 4.98
CA CYS A 7 13.98 1.99 3.86
C CYS A 7 13.44 2.27 2.46
N GLY A 8 12.32 2.99 2.33
CA GLY A 8 11.75 3.37 1.04
C GLY A 8 11.18 2.20 0.22
N LYS A 9 11.14 0.98 0.78
CA LYS A 9 10.64 -0.19 0.09
C LYS A 9 9.13 -0.08 -0.12
N VAL A 10 8.71 -0.25 -1.37
CA VAL A 10 7.30 -0.28 -1.76
C VAL A 10 6.85 -1.73 -1.85
N PHE A 11 5.71 -2.01 -1.22
CA PHE A 11 5.04 -3.29 -1.25
C PHE A 11 3.71 -3.12 -1.97
N GLU A 12 3.54 -3.91 -3.03
CA GLU A 12 2.26 -4.05 -3.73
C GLU A 12 1.50 -5.24 -3.16
N PHE A 13 0.20 -5.06 -3.00
CA PHE A 13 -0.69 -6.13 -2.55
C PHE A 13 -2.00 -6.01 -3.32
N CYS A 14 -2.54 -7.15 -3.72
CA CYS A 14 -3.88 -7.28 -4.25
C CYS A 14 -4.80 -7.76 -3.12
N ASP A 15 -5.72 -6.90 -2.69
CA ASP A 15 -6.76 -7.28 -1.74
C ASP A 15 -8.13 -7.24 -2.44
N PRO A 16 -8.82 -8.39 -2.60
CA PRO A 16 -10.11 -8.44 -3.29
C PRO A 16 -11.19 -7.59 -2.61
N ARG A 17 -11.04 -7.28 -1.31
CA ARG A 17 -12.00 -6.44 -0.57
C ARG A 17 -11.99 -4.99 -1.07
N ILE A 18 -10.85 -4.49 -1.58
CA ILE A 18 -10.76 -3.13 -2.13
C ILE A 18 -11.66 -2.98 -3.36
N GLN A 19 -11.75 -4.02 -4.19
CA GLN A 19 -12.65 -4.05 -5.33
C GLN A 19 -14.12 -4.07 -4.89
N GLN A 20 -14.46 -4.85 -3.87
CA GLN A 20 -15.81 -4.85 -3.29
C GLN A 20 -16.21 -3.46 -2.78
N ILE A 21 -15.31 -2.79 -2.05
CA ILE A 21 -15.54 -1.43 -1.54
C ILE A 21 -15.78 -0.44 -2.69
N GLN A 22 -15.02 -0.53 -3.79
CA GLN A 22 -15.25 0.31 -4.97
C GLN A 22 -16.61 0.09 -5.59
N ASN A 23 -17.00 -1.16 -5.81
CA ASN A 23 -18.30 -1.47 -6.40
C ASN A 23 -19.43 -0.94 -5.53
N THR A 24 -19.39 -1.24 -4.23
CA THR A 24 -20.42 -0.79 -3.28
C THR A 24 -20.46 0.74 -3.16
N ALA A 25 -19.31 1.41 -3.10
CA ALA A 25 -19.27 2.87 -3.04
C ALA A 25 -19.78 3.51 -4.34
N GLY A 26 -19.44 2.93 -5.50
CA GLY A 26 -19.95 3.37 -6.80
C GLY A 26 -21.46 3.21 -6.92
N GLU A 27 -22.01 2.08 -6.46
CA GLU A 27 -23.46 1.83 -6.47
C GLU A 27 -24.23 2.74 -5.50
N ILE A 28 -23.76 2.90 -4.26
CA ILE A 28 -24.46 3.69 -3.24
C ILE A 28 -24.45 5.18 -3.56
N LEU A 29 -23.33 5.68 -4.09
CA LEU A 29 -23.13 7.10 -4.35
C LEU A 29 -23.43 7.48 -5.82
N ASP A 30 -23.81 6.52 -6.65
CA ASP A 30 -24.07 6.68 -8.08
C ASP A 30 -22.87 7.27 -8.86
N PHE A 31 -21.68 6.69 -8.64
CA PHE A 31 -20.43 7.08 -9.29
C PHE A 31 -19.79 5.93 -10.06
N ASN A 32 -19.23 6.24 -11.23
CA ASN A 32 -18.39 5.31 -11.99
C ASN A 32 -16.92 5.46 -11.58
N ILE A 33 -16.43 4.57 -10.72
CA ILE A 33 -15.05 4.59 -10.23
C ILE A 33 -14.11 3.97 -11.28
N THR A 34 -13.20 4.76 -11.83
CA THR A 34 -12.23 4.31 -12.86
C THR A 34 -10.93 3.80 -12.28
N ASN A 35 -10.47 4.41 -11.19
CA ASN A 35 -9.22 4.08 -10.52
C ASN A 35 -9.32 4.36 -9.02
N HIS A 36 -8.52 3.62 -8.25
CA HIS A 36 -8.31 3.86 -6.83
C HIS A 36 -6.81 3.96 -6.57
N SER A 37 -6.42 4.77 -5.60
CA SER A 37 -5.04 4.87 -5.12
C SER A 37 -5.05 4.73 -3.61
N LEU A 38 -4.49 3.63 -3.11
CA LEU A 38 -4.37 3.38 -1.68
C LEU A 38 -2.90 3.30 -1.30
N ASN A 39 -2.44 4.28 -0.53
CA ASN A 39 -1.06 4.37 -0.07
C ASN A 39 -1.03 4.28 1.46
N PHE A 40 -0.36 3.26 1.97
CA PHE A 40 -0.06 3.10 3.38
C PHE A 40 1.38 3.51 3.63
N TYR A 41 1.62 4.23 4.71
CA TYR A 41 2.96 4.61 5.14
C TYR A 41 3.19 4.06 6.54
N GLY A 42 4.30 3.39 6.75
CA GLY A 42 4.61 2.82 8.04
C GLY A 42 6.08 2.51 8.21
N SER A 43 6.47 2.24 9.46
CA SER A 43 7.81 1.79 9.78
C SER A 43 7.91 0.28 9.79
N CYS A 44 9.03 -0.24 9.33
CA CYS A 44 9.23 -1.67 9.22
C CYS A 44 9.40 -2.29 10.62
N LYS A 45 8.51 -3.22 11.01
CA LYS A 45 8.60 -3.91 12.32
C LYS A 45 9.95 -4.59 12.56
N LYS A 46 10.66 -4.98 11.49
CA LYS A 46 12.02 -5.53 11.57
C LYS A 46 13.01 -4.57 12.26
N LEU A 47 12.87 -3.25 12.06
CA LEU A 47 13.70 -2.26 12.74
C LEU A 47 13.44 -2.22 14.25
N ALA A 48 12.18 -2.34 14.66
CA ALA A 48 11.81 -2.36 16.08
C ALA A 48 12.35 -3.60 16.81
N SER A 49 12.56 -4.71 16.10
CA SER A 49 13.05 -5.98 16.66
C SER A 49 14.58 -6.17 16.53
N GLY A 50 15.33 -5.16 16.08
CA GLY A 50 16.81 -5.21 16.01
C GLY A 50 17.40 -5.64 14.66
N GLY A 51 16.60 -5.75 13.60
CA GLY A 51 17.04 -6.17 12.28
C GLY A 51 16.97 -5.05 11.24
N LYS A 52 18.09 -4.82 10.55
CA LYS A 52 18.24 -3.88 9.43
C LYS A 52 17.04 -3.94 8.47
N CYS A 53 16.55 -2.78 8.05
CA CYS A 53 15.63 -2.67 6.91
C CYS A 53 16.45 -2.88 5.65
N ASP A 54 16.04 -3.81 4.78
CA ASP A 54 16.71 -4.06 3.51
C ASP A 54 16.55 -2.81 2.61
N ARG A 55 17.48 -1.86 2.74
CA ARG A 55 17.66 -0.76 1.79
C ARG A 55 18.20 -1.37 0.51
N THR A 56 17.32 -1.97 -0.28
CA THR A 56 17.61 -2.17 -1.70
C THR A 56 17.48 -0.81 -2.35
N ASN A 57 18.57 -0.03 -2.31
CA ASN A 57 18.77 1.03 -3.26
C ASN A 57 18.61 0.38 -4.64
N GLN A 58 17.51 0.66 -5.32
CA GLN A 58 17.51 0.66 -6.78
C GLN A 58 18.41 1.82 -7.20
N THR A 59 19.73 1.59 -7.15
CA THR A 59 20.68 2.33 -7.98
C THR A 59 20.37 1.89 -9.41
N ASN A 60 19.76 2.80 -10.16
CA ASN A 60 19.90 2.81 -11.61
C ASN A 60 21.36 3.12 -11.96
#